data_AF-A0A3N5GYJ9-F1
#
_entry.id   AF-A0A3N5GYJ9-F1
#
_cell.length_a   1.000
_cell.length_b   1.000
_cell.length_c   1.000
_cell.angle_alpha   90.00
_cell.angle_beta   90.00
_cell.angle_gamma   90.00
#
_symmetry.space_group_name_H-M   'P 1'
#
loop_
_entity.id
_entity.type
_entity.pdbx_description
1 polymer ?
#
loop_
_entity_poly.entity_id
_entity_poly.type
_entity_poly.pdbx_seq_one_letter_code
_entity_poly.pdbx_strand_id
1 'polypeptide(L)' 'MFDAGLAVAINQAMSLTVSLGHRYDSDPGLGPKKGDSLLVKGLSVKLD' A
#
# COMPACT_ATOMS: atom_id res chain seq x y z
N MET A 1 0.91 -1.25 -13.77
CA MET A 1 0.69 -1.01 -12.32
C MET A 1 0.97 -2.31 -11.60
N PHE A 2 1.95 -2.31 -10.70
CA PHE A 2 2.27 -3.44 -9.83
C PHE A 2 1.70 -3.15 -8.45
N ASP A 3 1.02 -4.11 -7.84
CA ASP A 3 0.50 -4.00 -6.48
C ASP A 3 0.75 -5.31 -5.74
N ALA A 4 1.35 -5.21 -4.57
CA ALA A 4 1.63 -6.36 -3.71
C ALA A 4 1.24 -6.01 -2.27
N GLY A 5 0.43 -6.85 -1.66
CA GLY A 5 -0.09 -6.65 -0.30
C GLY A 5 0.09 -7.88 0.58
N LEU A 6 0.39 -7.64 1.85
CA LEU A 6 0.45 -8.63 2.93
C LEU A 6 -0.43 -8.15 4.09
N ALA A 7 -1.35 -9.00 4.53
CA ALA A 7 -2.17 -8.76 5.71
C ALA A 7 -1.95 -9.91 6.72
N VAL A 8 -1.66 -9.56 7.97
CA VAL A 8 -1.42 -10.51 9.06
C VAL A 8 -2.35 -10.17 10.21
N ALA A 9 -3.15 -11.15 10.63
CA ALA A 9 -3.89 -11.07 11.88
C ALA A 9 -2.93 -11.29 13.05
N ILE A 10 -2.86 -10.33 13.98
CA ILE A 10 -2.06 -10.44 15.20
C ILE A 10 -2.86 -11.21 16.26
N ASN A 11 -4.14 -10.87 16.42
CA ASN A 11 -5.09 -11.55 17.29
C ASN A 11 -6.53 -11.30 16.78
N GLN A 12 -7.55 -11.74 17.53
CA GLN A 12 -8.97 -11.57 17.12
C GLN A 12 -9.45 -10.10 17.06
N ALA A 13 -8.74 -9.20 17.71
CA ALA A 13 -9.07 -7.78 17.75
C ALA A 13 -8.11 -6.93 16.90
N MET A 14 -7.02 -7.48 16.36
CA MET A 14 -5.95 -6.68 15.75
C MET A 14 -5.38 -7.33 14.49
N SER A 15 -5.23 -6.54 13.44
CA SER A 15 -4.54 -6.96 12.21
C SER A 15 -3.61 -5.87 11.66
N LEU A 16 -2.45 -6.28 11.14
CA LEU A 16 -1.48 -5.42 10.48
C LEU A 16 -1.52 -5.67 8.96
N THR A 17 -1.64 -4.60 8.19
CA THR A 17 -1.64 -4.63 6.73
C THR A 17 -0.49 -3.80 6.19
N VAL A 18 0.22 -4.33 5.21
CA VAL A 18 1.26 -3.62 4.47
C VAL A 18 1.02 -3.86 2.98
N SER A 19 0.89 -2.79 2.20
CA SER A 19 0.80 -2.88 0.74
C SER A 19 1.77 -1.93 0.06
N LEU A 20 2.34 -2.39 -1.05
CA LEU A 20 3.26 -1.67 -1.90
C LEU A 20 2.65 -1.62 -3.31
N GLY A 21 2.26 -0.42 -3.72
CA GLY A 21 1.83 -0.11 -5.08
C GLY A 21 2.94 0.63 -5.82
N HIS A 22 3.28 0.17 -7.02
CA HIS A 22 4.16 0.90 -7.93
C HIS A 22 3.44 1.16 -9.26
N ARG A 23 3.20 2.44 -9.54
CA ARG A 23 2.62 2.91 -10.80
C ARG A 23 3.76 3.46 -11.65
N TYR A 24 4.14 2.68 -12.64
CA TYR A 24 5.06 3.13 -13.68
C TYR A 24 4.25 3.81 -14.78
N ASP A 25 4.34 5.14 -14.87
CA ASP A 25 3.68 5.92 -15.91
C ASP A 25 4.67 6.16 -17.06
N SER A 26 4.37 5.57 -18.22
CA SER A 26 5.28 5.61 -19.38
C SER A 26 5.25 6.96 -20.09
N ASP A 27 4.22 7.79 -19.88
CA ASP A 27 4.06 9.11 -20.47
C ASP A 27 3.58 10.14 -19.42
N PRO A 28 4.44 10.58 -18.49
CA PRO A 28 4.04 11.47 -17.40
C PRO A 28 3.83 12.93 -17.84
N GLY A 29 4.13 13.31 -19.08
CA GLY A 29 4.17 14.71 -19.49
C GLY A 29 5.27 15.52 -18.78
N LEU A 30 5.33 16.83 -19.03
CA LEU A 30 6.33 17.73 -18.42
C LEU A 30 6.00 17.97 -16.94
N GLY A 31 6.69 17.28 -16.03
CA GLY A 31 6.67 17.62 -14.59
C GLY A 31 6.62 16.46 -13.60
N PRO A 32 5.82 15.39 -13.79
CA PRO A 32 5.73 14.30 -12.83
C PRO A 32 6.88 13.29 -12.98
N LYS A 33 7.34 12.73 -11.86
CA LYS A 33 8.31 11.64 -11.87
C LYS A 33 7.67 10.40 -12.51
N LYS A 34 8.41 9.76 -13.43
CA LYS A 34 8.03 8.59 -14.25
C LYS A 34 7.55 7.34 -13.47
N GLY A 35 7.65 7.36 -12.15
CA GLY A 35 7.20 6.28 -11.29
C GLY A 35 6.75 6.85 -9.95
N ASP A 36 5.52 6.50 -9.57
CA ASP A 36 4.97 6.77 -8.23
C ASP A 36 4.93 5.46 -7.45
N SER A 37 5.53 5.47 -6.27
CA SER A 37 5.61 4.31 -5.36
C SER A 37 4.87 4.65 -4.08
N LEU A 38 3.81 3.91 -3.81
CA LEU A 38 2.99 4.08 -2.63
C LEU A 38 3.20 2.89 -1.69
N LEU A 39 3.67 3.16 -0.47
CA LEU A 39 3.75 2.17 0.60
C LEU A 39 2.69 2.51 1.66
N VAL A 40 1.70 1.64 1.81
CA VAL A 40 0.64 1.76 2.82
C VAL A 40 0.91 0.79 3.95
N LYS A 41 0.84 1.29 5.18
CA LYS A 41 0.91 0.49 6.40
C LYS A 41 -0.32 0.82 7.24
N GLY A 42 -1.08 -0.19 7.63
CA GLY A 42 -2.32 -0.02 8.36
C GLY A 42 -2.38 -0.95 9.56
N LEU A 43 -2.75 -0.40 10.72
CA LEU A 43 -3.12 -1.18 11.89
C LEU A 43 -4.63 -1.07 12.07
N SER A 44 -5.32 -2.21 12.11
CA SER A 44 -6.74 -2.26 12.45
C SER A 44 -6.90 -2.80 13.86
N VAL A 45 -7.72 -2.13 14.66
CA VAL A 45 -8.08 -2.54 16.02
C VAL A 45 -9.60 -2.56 16.10
N LYS A 46 -10.15 -3.68 16.54
CA LYS A 46 -11.57 -3.83 16.86
C LYS A 46 -11.74 -3.45 18.33
N LEU A 47 -12.50 -2.40 18.57
CA LEU A 47 -12.94 -1.98 19.89
C LEU A 47 -14.34 -2.56 20.08
N ASP A 48 -14.48 -3.40 21.11
CA ASP A 48 -15.77 -3.94 21.56
C ASP A 48 -16.58 -2.86 22.29
#